data_AF-A0A3A8JL61-F1
#
_entry.id   AF-A0A3A8JL61-F1
#
_cell.length_a   1.000
_cell.length_b   1.000
_cell.length_c   1.000
_cell.angle_alpha   90.00
_cell.angle_beta   90.00
_cell.angle_gamma   90.00
#
_symmetry.space_group_name_H-M   'P 1'
#
loop_
_entity.id
_entity.type
_entity.pdbx_description
1 polymer ?
#
loop_
_entity_poly.entity_id
_entity_poly.type
_entity_poly.pdbx_seq_one_letter_code
_entity_poly.pdbx_strand_id
1 'polypeptide(L)'
;MTLLLLLLAPGLASAQAGGQTAFRKACARCHIARVDAPETKARPRSNLVGRYAGAGPNLGELLPKRNLSQVRTWIDAPYKVKPGTGCDTRLLAEADKDRVISFLVSRTQPPTKRRDVAARQELEKGIAERREQQARRKQDPKNPPKQGSK
;
A
#
# COMPACT_ATOMS: atom_id res chain seq x y z
N MET A 1 -2.16 29.62 17.31
CA MET A 1 -2.28 29.78 15.84
C MET A 1 -1.71 28.54 15.15
N THR A 2 -2.45 27.43 15.14
CA THR A 2 -1.92 26.13 14.69
C THR A 2 -2.94 25.41 13.81
N LEU A 3 -3.62 26.16 12.93
CA LEU A 3 -4.71 25.65 12.08
C LEU A 3 -4.37 25.65 10.58
N LEU A 4 -3.14 25.98 10.18
CA LEU A 4 -2.78 26.11 8.76
C LEU A 4 -2.11 24.88 8.13
N LEU A 5 -1.77 23.85 8.90
CA LEU A 5 -1.01 22.69 8.39
C LEU A 5 -1.89 21.57 7.78
N LEU A 6 -3.22 21.70 7.80
CA LEU A 6 -4.15 20.70 7.28
C LEU A 6 -4.56 20.91 5.80
N LEU A 7 -4.15 22.01 5.16
CA LEU A 7 -4.57 22.33 3.78
C LEU A 7 -3.69 21.73 2.66
N LEU A 8 -2.61 21.01 2.96
CA LEU A 8 -1.74 20.42 1.90
C LEU A 8 -2.20 19.04 1.39
N ALA A 9 -3.32 18.51 1.88
CA ALA A 9 -3.81 17.18 1.47
C ALA A 9 -4.51 17.05 0.08
N PRO A 10 -5.01 18.10 -0.63
CA PRO A 10 -5.78 17.88 -1.87
C PRO A 10 -4.98 17.34 -3.06
N GLY A 11 -3.65 17.48 -3.07
CA GLY A 11 -2.82 17.07 -4.22
C GLY A 11 -2.64 15.56 -4.38
N LEU A 12 -2.66 14.82 -3.28
CA LEU A 12 -2.37 13.37 -3.28
C LEU A 12 -3.52 12.53 -3.83
N ALA A 13 -4.77 12.98 -3.65
CA ALA A 13 -5.95 12.27 -4.16
C ALA A 13 -6.08 12.38 -5.69
N SER A 14 -5.85 13.57 -6.25
CA SER A 14 -5.89 13.79 -7.71
C SER A 14 -4.78 13.03 -8.46
N ALA A 15 -3.59 12.91 -7.87
CA ALA A 15 -2.49 12.13 -8.43
C ALA A 15 -2.83 10.62 -8.48
N GLN A 16 -3.49 10.08 -7.45
CA GLN A 16 -3.92 8.66 -7.43
C GLN A 16 -5.02 8.37 -8.45
N ALA A 17 -6.01 9.26 -8.59
CA ALA A 17 -7.08 9.12 -9.57
C ALA A 17 -6.55 9.16 -11.01
N GLY A 18 -5.60 10.07 -11.29
CA GLY A 18 -4.91 10.16 -12.58
C GLY A 18 -4.12 8.89 -12.92
N GLY A 19 -3.35 8.37 -11.96
CA GLY A 19 -2.56 7.15 -12.13
C GLY A 19 -3.40 5.89 -12.36
N GLN A 20 -4.51 5.73 -11.65
CA GLN A 20 -5.44 4.61 -11.88
C GLN A 20 -6.05 4.67 -13.28
N THR A 21 -6.37 5.87 -13.77
CA THR A 21 -6.95 6.07 -15.10
C THR A 21 -5.94 5.74 -16.20
N ALA A 22 -4.71 6.24 -16.07
CA ALA A 22 -3.63 5.93 -16.99
C ALA A 22 -3.32 4.41 -17.01
N PHE A 23 -3.33 3.76 -15.85
CA PHE A 23 -3.17 2.30 -15.74
C PHE A 23 -4.30 1.55 -16.44
N ARG A 24 -5.56 1.96 -16.26
CA ARG A 24 -6.72 1.33 -16.92
C ARG A 24 -6.62 1.43 -18.44
N LYS A 25 -6.18 2.57 -18.96
CA LYS A 25 -6.04 2.82 -20.39
C LYS A 25 -4.93 1.96 -21.03
N ALA A 26 -3.78 1.86 -20.38
CA ALA A 26 -2.57 1.30 -20.99
C ALA A 26 -2.22 -0.12 -20.53
N CYS A 27 -2.51 -0.49 -19.28
CA CYS A 27 -1.94 -1.68 -18.66
C CYS A 27 -3.00 -2.72 -18.28
N ALA A 28 -4.20 -2.29 -17.88
CA ALA A 28 -5.24 -3.19 -17.34
C ALA A 28 -5.76 -4.23 -18.34
N ARG A 29 -5.52 -4.02 -19.65
CA ARG A 29 -5.82 -5.02 -20.69
C ARG A 29 -4.96 -6.27 -20.60
N CYS A 30 -3.79 -6.20 -19.96
CA CYS A 30 -2.84 -7.30 -19.87
C CYS A 30 -2.48 -7.65 -18.41
N HIS A 31 -2.58 -6.68 -17.49
CA HIS A 31 -2.08 -6.80 -16.13
C HIS A 31 -3.14 -6.53 -15.06
N ILE A 32 -2.91 -7.10 -13.88
CA ILE A 32 -3.64 -6.82 -12.65
C ILE A 32 -2.68 -6.09 -11.68
N ALA A 33 -3.19 -5.13 -10.91
CA ALA A 33 -2.44 -4.33 -9.92
C ALA A 33 -3.13 -4.34 -8.53
N ARG A 34 -3.46 -5.54 -8.02
CA ARG A 34 -4.02 -5.75 -6.68
C ARG A 34 -3.12 -6.70 -5.88
N VAL A 35 -2.97 -6.43 -4.59
CA VAL A 35 -2.29 -7.31 -3.61
C VAL A 35 -3.27 -8.31 -3.00
N ASP A 36 -4.57 -8.01 -3.01
CA ASP A 36 -5.61 -8.86 -2.41
C ASP A 36 -6.28 -9.76 -3.46
N ALA A 37 -5.68 -10.91 -3.73
CA ALA A 37 -6.39 -12.16 -4.06
C ALA A 37 -5.39 -13.32 -4.10
N PRO A 38 -5.38 -14.22 -3.10
CA PRO A 38 -4.52 -15.41 -3.12
C PRO A 38 -4.87 -16.45 -4.20
N GLU A 39 -5.74 -16.16 -5.19
CA GLU A 39 -6.28 -17.18 -6.10
C GLU A 39 -6.24 -16.86 -7.60
N THR A 40 -5.41 -15.92 -8.05
CA THR A 40 -5.08 -15.89 -9.50
C THR A 40 -3.70 -16.48 -9.71
N LYS A 41 -3.61 -17.81 -9.53
CA LYS A 41 -2.51 -18.61 -10.05
C LYS A 41 -2.25 -18.14 -11.48
N ALA A 42 -1.04 -17.67 -11.74
CA ALA A 42 -0.57 -17.34 -13.08
C ALA A 42 -0.99 -18.48 -14.02
N ARG A 43 -1.97 -18.23 -14.90
CA ARG A 43 -2.39 -19.24 -15.87
C ARG A 43 -1.17 -19.58 -16.73
N PRO A 44 -0.89 -20.88 -16.94
CA PRO A 44 0.32 -21.31 -17.64
C PRO A 44 0.34 -20.72 -19.05
N ARG A 45 1.57 -20.42 -19.50
CA ARG A 45 1.91 -19.91 -20.84
C ARG A 45 1.33 -20.85 -21.89
N SER A 46 0.12 -20.59 -22.35
CA SER A 46 -0.43 -21.20 -23.55
C SER A 46 -0.18 -20.24 -24.71
N ASN A 47 0.34 -20.78 -25.80
CA ASN A 47 0.72 -20.14 -27.05
C ASN A 47 -0.49 -19.50 -27.79
N LEU A 48 -1.18 -18.56 -27.15
CA LEU A 48 -2.39 -17.95 -27.70
C LEU A 48 -2.13 -16.49 -28.05
N VAL A 49 -2.04 -16.27 -29.35
CA VAL A 49 -2.08 -14.97 -30.02
C VAL A 49 -3.43 -14.32 -29.69
N GLY A 50 -3.46 -13.37 -28.76
CA GLY A 50 -4.68 -12.65 -28.38
C GLY A 50 -4.52 -11.78 -27.13
N ARG A 51 -5.00 -10.53 -27.19
CA ARG A 51 -4.94 -9.55 -26.09
C ARG A 51 -6.01 -9.86 -25.03
N TYR A 52 -5.71 -10.75 -24.09
CA TYR A 52 -6.56 -11.03 -22.92
C TYR A 52 -6.06 -10.35 -21.64
N ALA A 53 -7.01 -9.91 -20.80
CA ALA A 53 -6.73 -9.48 -19.43
C ALA A 53 -6.04 -10.62 -18.66
N GLY A 54 -4.86 -10.33 -18.10
CA GLY A 54 -4.01 -11.33 -17.43
C GLY A 54 -3.01 -12.06 -18.33
N ALA A 55 -2.84 -11.65 -19.60
CA ALA A 55 -1.76 -12.16 -20.45
C ALA A 55 -0.36 -11.79 -19.93
N GLY A 56 -0.26 -10.68 -19.19
CA GLY A 56 0.95 -10.25 -18.49
C GLY A 56 0.96 -10.68 -17.01
N PRO A 57 2.12 -10.70 -16.34
CA PRO A 57 2.23 -11.03 -14.93
C PRO A 57 1.37 -10.11 -14.03
N ASN A 58 0.94 -10.63 -12.89
CA ASN A 58 0.33 -9.83 -11.83
C ASN A 58 1.38 -8.84 -11.29
N LEU A 59 1.13 -7.54 -11.48
CA LEU A 59 2.06 -6.49 -11.06
C LEU A 59 2.06 -6.29 -9.55
N GLY A 60 0.96 -6.61 -8.86
CA GLY A 60 0.92 -6.58 -7.39
C GLY A 60 1.94 -7.53 -6.74
N GLU A 61 2.22 -8.66 -7.39
CA GLU A 61 3.21 -9.66 -6.94
C GLU A 61 4.62 -9.39 -7.47
N LEU A 62 4.73 -8.85 -8.68
CA LEU A 62 6.02 -8.63 -9.34
C LEU A 62 6.74 -7.40 -8.80
N LEU A 63 6.01 -6.30 -8.56
CA LEU A 63 6.60 -5.02 -8.22
C LEU A 63 7.32 -4.98 -6.87
N PRO A 64 6.88 -5.68 -5.79
CA PRO A 64 7.67 -5.77 -4.56
C PRO A 64 9.09 -6.35 -4.75
N LYS A 65 9.32 -7.08 -5.86
CA LYS A 65 10.62 -7.68 -6.21
C LYS A 65 11.46 -6.78 -7.12
N ARG A 66 11.00 -5.56 -7.40
CA ARG A 66 11.63 -4.61 -8.33
C ARG A 66 11.86 -3.28 -7.64
N ASN A 67 12.99 -2.64 -7.94
CA ASN A 67 13.21 -1.26 -7.51
C ASN A 67 12.54 -0.27 -8.49
N LEU A 68 12.33 0.97 -8.04
CA LEU A 68 11.65 2.00 -8.84
C LEU A 68 12.34 2.30 -10.18
N SER A 69 13.68 2.24 -10.21
CA SER A 69 14.46 2.48 -11.43
C SER A 69 14.22 1.38 -12.48
N GLN A 70 14.12 0.12 -12.05
CA GLN A 70 13.77 -1.00 -12.92
C GLN A 70 12.35 -0.84 -13.50
N VAL A 71 11.41 -0.35 -12.70
CA VAL A 71 10.02 -0.12 -13.15
C VAL A 71 9.97 1.01 -14.18
N ARG A 72 10.68 2.13 -13.91
CA ARG A 72 10.84 3.24 -14.87
C ARG A 72 11.44 2.76 -16.19
N THR A 73 12.58 2.11 -16.12
CA THR A 73 13.30 1.59 -17.31
C THR A 73 12.41 0.66 -18.13
N TRP A 74 11.63 -0.21 -17.47
CA TRP A 74 10.67 -1.07 -18.15
C TRP A 74 9.57 -0.28 -18.84
N ILE A 75 8.96 0.71 -18.17
CA ILE A 75 7.86 1.51 -18.74
C ILE A 75 8.35 2.40 -19.88
N ASP A 76 9.58 2.90 -19.83
CA ASP A 76 10.13 3.75 -20.89
C ASP A 76 10.38 2.98 -22.19
N ALA A 77 10.93 1.77 -22.10
CA ALA A 77 11.23 0.99 -23.28
C ALA A 77 11.22 -0.52 -22.99
N PRO A 78 10.04 -1.18 -22.92
CA PRO A 78 9.94 -2.60 -22.63
C PRO A 78 10.76 -3.45 -23.62
N TYR A 79 10.76 -3.06 -24.90
CA TYR A 79 11.47 -3.75 -25.98
C TYR A 79 13.00 -3.67 -25.85
N LYS A 80 13.54 -2.63 -25.19
CA LYS A 80 14.99 -2.53 -24.89
C LYS A 80 15.38 -3.42 -23.73
N VAL A 81 14.49 -3.63 -22.76
CA VAL A 81 14.74 -4.50 -21.60
C VAL A 81 14.52 -5.97 -21.97
N LYS A 82 13.47 -6.27 -22.75
CA LYS A 82 13.15 -7.61 -23.24
C LYS A 82 12.73 -7.55 -24.71
N PRO A 83 13.64 -7.86 -25.65
CA PRO A 83 13.30 -8.01 -27.05
C PRO A 83 12.15 -9.01 -27.25
N GLY A 84 11.23 -8.72 -28.17
CA GLY A 84 10.07 -9.57 -28.44
C GLY A 84 8.97 -9.55 -27.37
N THR A 85 9.02 -8.64 -26.39
CA THR A 85 7.91 -8.43 -25.46
C THR A 85 6.66 -7.90 -26.18
N GLY A 86 5.49 -8.43 -25.83
CA GLY A 86 4.19 -7.90 -26.29
C GLY A 86 3.72 -6.65 -25.51
N CYS A 87 4.49 -6.19 -24.52
CA CYS A 87 4.21 -4.97 -23.79
C CYS A 87 4.66 -3.76 -24.61
N ASP A 88 3.71 -2.90 -25.02
CA ASP A 88 3.99 -1.67 -25.77
C ASP A 88 3.53 -0.45 -24.98
N THR A 89 4.48 0.39 -24.60
CA THR A 89 4.26 1.63 -23.85
C THR A 89 4.53 2.88 -24.68
N ARG A 90 4.84 2.76 -25.97
CA ARG A 90 5.20 3.90 -26.84
C ARG A 90 4.08 4.92 -27.01
N LEU A 91 2.83 4.49 -26.82
CA LEU A 91 1.64 5.35 -26.89
C LEU A 91 1.30 6.02 -25.54
N LEU A 92 2.08 5.77 -24.50
CA LEU A 92 1.90 6.39 -23.20
C LEU A 92 2.63 7.73 -23.17
N ALA A 93 1.89 8.83 -22.97
CA ALA A 93 2.50 10.14 -22.80
C ALA A 93 3.41 10.17 -21.56
N GLU A 94 4.48 10.97 -21.60
CA GLU A 94 5.44 11.05 -20.48
C GLU A 94 4.76 11.36 -19.13
N ALA A 95 3.81 12.31 -19.12
CA ALA A 95 3.03 12.62 -17.92
C ALA A 95 2.19 11.44 -17.41
N ASP A 96 1.73 10.55 -18.30
CA ASP A 96 0.98 9.36 -17.92
C ASP A 96 1.89 8.23 -17.43
N LYS A 97 3.16 8.16 -17.89
CA LYS A 97 4.15 7.21 -17.37
C LYS A 97 4.40 7.45 -15.89
N ASP A 98 4.67 8.69 -15.48
CA ASP A 98 4.90 9.03 -14.08
C ASP A 98 3.68 8.73 -13.21
N ARG A 99 2.48 9.06 -13.71
CA ARG A 99 1.21 8.75 -13.02
C ARG A 99 1.00 7.25 -12.83
N VAL A 100 1.27 6.43 -13.87
CA VAL A 100 1.20 4.97 -13.77
C VAL A 100 2.20 4.46 -12.73
N ILE A 101 3.43 4.97 -12.74
CA ILE A 101 4.47 4.56 -11.79
C ILE A 101 4.05 4.88 -10.36
N SER A 102 3.57 6.09 -10.09
CA SER A 102 3.07 6.47 -8.76
C SER A 102 1.91 5.58 -8.31
N PHE A 103 0.98 5.25 -9.22
CA PHE A 103 -0.12 4.33 -8.93
C PHE A 103 0.39 2.92 -8.63
N LEU A 104 1.33 2.40 -9.42
CA LEU A 104 1.89 1.07 -9.19
C LEU A 104 2.61 0.99 -7.84
N VAL A 105 3.38 2.01 -7.46
CA VAL A 105 4.04 2.07 -6.15
C VAL A 105 3.02 2.07 -5.01
N SER A 106 1.96 2.87 -5.09
CA SER A 106 0.94 2.95 -4.02
C SER A 106 0.18 1.64 -3.81
N ARG A 107 0.07 0.81 -4.85
CA ARG A 107 -0.59 -0.50 -4.80
C ARG A 107 0.32 -1.62 -4.26
N THR A 108 1.62 -1.39 -4.14
CA THR A 108 2.61 -2.42 -3.74
C THR A 108 3.04 -2.35 -2.30
N GLN A 109 2.71 -1.26 -1.62
CA GLN A 109 2.83 -1.20 -0.17
C GLN A 109 1.71 -2.05 0.42
N PRO A 110 2.02 -3.01 1.33
CA PRO A 110 0.99 -3.59 2.18
C PRO A 110 0.20 -2.44 2.79
N PRO A 111 -1.15 -2.52 2.90
CA PRO A 111 -1.90 -1.49 3.60
C PRO A 111 -1.19 -1.30 4.94
N THR A 112 -0.67 -0.10 5.17
CA THR A 112 0.10 0.19 6.39
C THR A 112 -0.73 -0.32 7.54
N LYS A 113 -0.19 -1.23 8.37
CA LYS A 113 -0.89 -1.70 9.57
C LYS A 113 -1.47 -0.47 10.23
N ARG A 114 -2.79 -0.39 10.20
CA ARG A 114 -3.58 0.78 10.59
C ARG A 114 -3.03 1.27 11.92
N ARG A 115 -2.27 2.38 11.93
CA ARG A 115 -1.61 2.88 13.15
C ARG A 115 -2.64 3.13 14.25
N ASP A 116 -3.88 3.40 13.84
CA ASP A 116 -5.08 3.47 14.67
C ASP A 116 -5.43 2.14 15.37
N VAL A 117 -5.26 0.98 14.72
CA VAL A 117 -5.53 -0.33 15.34
C VAL A 117 -4.46 -0.66 16.39
N ALA A 118 -3.18 -0.41 16.08
CA ALA A 118 -2.11 -0.59 17.05
C ALA A 118 -2.25 0.37 18.24
N ALA A 119 -2.57 1.64 17.99
CA ALA A 119 -2.80 2.63 19.05
C ALA A 119 -4.04 2.29 19.92
N ARG A 120 -5.11 1.75 19.33
CA ARG A 120 -6.29 1.28 20.08
C ARG A 120 -5.95 0.09 20.97
N GLN A 121 -5.19 -0.87 20.46
CA GLN A 121 -4.73 -2.02 21.25
C GLN A 121 -3.82 -1.60 22.42
N GLU A 122 -2.93 -0.64 22.20
CA GLU A 122 -2.08 -0.07 23.26
C GLU A 122 -2.93 0.63 24.34
N LEU A 123 -3.94 1.39 23.92
CA LEU A 123 -4.86 2.08 24.81
C LEU A 123 -5.70 1.11 25.64
N GLU A 124 -6.25 0.06 25.02
CA GLU A 124 -7.03 -0.97 25.71
C GLU A 124 -6.19 -1.73 26.75
N LYS A 125 -4.94 -2.08 26.42
CA LYS A 125 -4.01 -2.69 27.38
C LYS A 125 -3.74 -1.76 28.57
N GLY A 126 -3.46 -0.48 28.30
CA GLY A 126 -3.20 0.51 29.36
C GLY A 126 -4.41 0.84 30.25
N ILE A 127 -5.64 0.59 29.77
CA ILE A 127 -6.87 0.69 30.57
C ILE A 127 -7.07 -0.58 31.40
N ALA A 128 -6.83 -1.76 30.83
CA ALA A 128 -6.95 -3.03 31.53
C ALA A 128 -5.95 -3.15 32.69
N GLU A 129 -4.67 -2.80 32.46
CA GLU A 129 -3.63 -2.81 33.50
C GLU A 129 -3.95 -1.85 34.65
N ARG A 130 -4.50 -0.66 34.34
CA ARG A 130 -4.92 0.30 35.37
C ARG A 130 -6.10 -0.21 36.20
N ARG A 131 -7.07 -0.88 35.57
CA ARG A 131 -8.19 -1.50 36.28
C ARG A 131 -7.71 -2.62 37.19
N GLU A 132 -6.78 -3.44 36.73
CA GLU A 132 -6.22 -4.53 37.53
C GLU A 132 -5.39 -4.01 38.72
N GLN A 133 -4.57 -2.98 38.52
CA GLN A 133 -3.86 -2.31 39.62
C GLN A 133 -4.81 -1.67 40.64
N GLN A 134 -5.91 -1.04 40.20
CA GLN A 134 -6.91 -0.49 41.10
C GLN A 134 -7.67 -1.59 41.87
N ALA A 135 -7.98 -2.72 41.23
CA ALA A 135 -8.61 -3.85 41.89
C ALA A 135 -7.70 -4.46 42.97
N ARG A 136 -6.41 -4.65 42.67
CA ARG A 136 -5.40 -5.12 43.63
C ARG A 136 -5.25 -4.15 44.81
N ARG A 137 -5.20 -2.84 44.56
CA ARG A 137 -5.13 -1.81 45.62
C ARG A 137 -6.37 -1.76 46.52
N LYS A 138 -7.55 -2.10 46.00
CA LYS A 138 -8.79 -2.19 46.80
C LYS A 138 -8.90 -3.50 47.59
N GLN A 139 -8.19 -4.55 47.19
CA GLN A 139 -8.18 -5.86 47.86
C GLN A 139 -7.12 -5.99 48.97
N ASP A 140 -6.22 -5.01 49.11
CA ASP A 140 -5.25 -4.93 50.22
C ASP A 140 -5.63 -3.83 51.24
N PRO A 141 -6.60 -4.07 52.15
CA PRO A 141 -6.89 -3.17 53.26
C PRO A 141 -5.93 -3.44 54.44
N LYS A 142 -4.61 -3.33 54.26
CA LYS A 142 -3.65 -3.44 55.36
C LYS A 142 -2.42 -2.52 55.21
N ASN A 143 -2.68 -1.21 55.33
CA ASN A 143 -1.94 -0.27 56.19
C ASN A 143 -2.21 1.17 55.73
N PRO A 144 -2.84 2.04 56.55
CA PRO A 144 -2.87 3.47 56.25
C PRO A 144 -1.47 4.09 56.43
N PRO A 145 -1.09 5.11 55.65
CA PRO A 145 0.16 5.82 55.83
C PRO A 145 0.16 6.49 57.21
N LYS A 146 1.19 6.21 58.02
CA LYS A 146 1.42 6.88 59.30
C LYS A 146 1.51 8.39 59.03
N GLN A 147 0.52 9.14 59.54
CA GLN A 147 0.64 10.57 59.69
C GLN A 147 1.80 10.85 60.65
N GLY A 148 2.79 11.61 60.17
CA GLY A 148 3.89 12.09 60.98
C GLY A 148 3.40 13.12 61.97
N SER A 149 3.48 12.80 63.26
CA SER A 149 3.44 13.75 64.35
C SER A 149 4.86 14.06 64.79
N LYS A 150 5.34 15.28 64.52
CA LYS A 150 5.96 16.21 65.48
C LYS A 150 6.48 17.44 64.75
#